data_AF-A0A175JX07-F1
#
_entry.id   AF-A0A175JX07-F1
#
_cell.length_a   1.000
_cell.length_b   1.000
_cell.length_c   1.000
_cell.angle_alpha   90.00
_cell.angle_beta   90.00
_cell.angle_gamma   90.00
#
_symmetry.space_group_name_H-M   'P 1'
#
loop_
_entity.id
_entity.type
_entity.pdbx_description
1 polymer ?
#
loop_
_entity_poly.entity_id
_entity_poly.type
_entity_poly.pdbx_seq_one_letter_code
_entity_poly.pdbx_strand_id
1 'polypeptide(L)'
;MNKYSGAIVISGSIGVGKTTTIQALIEYFNKENVGIIEEYIDYSPRIGKMLISDVGNGIERNYTLQKFILQCYEEQLKNNKNKKVIIIERHPREAIEVFCEIDKTMTEKEREEITNKIYLIEKEYQLEYNKYNTYCISTDYATPNIIARNIFTEWIKRENIENETFHVFLYANEENQKKRIIKRNRGVISEMNFYYVNQINTLYKHYLNEHFTSKENNEETLFIKKLHKDAIIPTRGTEQSVGFDLYSIDDNIIYPHDRCLISTGIAVQIPHFCYGRIAPGSSLAIKYGIDIGGGVIDEDYRGEIKVIVFNHSNTIYRCKKGDRVAQLIIEKIKQCKIEEVKEISETIRGEKGFGSTGK
;
A
#
# COMPACT_ATOMS: atom_id res chain seq x y z
N MET A 1 14.21 -26.55 -15.85
CA MET A 1 13.39 -25.53 -16.55
C MET A 1 13.85 -24.18 -16.03
N ASN A 2 14.51 -23.36 -16.86
CA ASN A 2 14.94 -22.03 -16.44
C ASN A 2 13.68 -21.17 -16.26
N LYS A 3 13.29 -20.95 -15.01
CA LYS A 3 12.23 -20.02 -14.61
C LYS A 3 12.79 -18.59 -14.71
N TYR A 4 11.98 -17.66 -15.19
CA TYR A 4 12.25 -16.22 -15.11
C TYR A 4 12.47 -15.84 -13.63
N SER A 5 13.30 -14.83 -13.36
CA SER A 5 13.63 -14.50 -11.97
C SER A 5 12.50 -13.76 -11.26
N GLY A 6 11.59 -13.05 -11.96
CA GLY A 6 10.37 -12.50 -11.37
C GLY A 6 9.59 -11.60 -12.34
N ALA A 7 8.42 -11.10 -11.92
CA ALA A 7 7.60 -10.19 -12.72
C ALA A 7 7.27 -8.86 -12.02
N ILE A 8 7.12 -7.77 -12.78
CA ILE A 8 6.61 -6.49 -12.32
C ILE A 8 5.37 -6.15 -13.13
N VAL A 9 4.21 -6.13 -12.48
CA VAL A 9 2.93 -5.79 -13.07
C VAL A 9 2.64 -4.33 -12.77
N ILE A 10 2.47 -3.51 -13.81
CA ILE A 10 2.14 -2.09 -13.68
C ILE A 10 0.67 -1.90 -14.06
N SER A 11 -0.20 -1.79 -13.05
CA SER A 11 -1.64 -1.57 -13.20
C SER A 11 -2.01 -0.10 -13.07
N GLY A 12 -3.21 0.26 -13.52
CA GLY A 12 -3.78 1.59 -13.28
C GLY A 12 -4.56 2.18 -14.44
N SER A 13 -5.24 3.30 -14.17
CA SER A 13 -6.15 3.95 -15.13
C SER A 13 -5.45 4.65 -16.30
N ILE A 14 -6.23 5.32 -17.14
CA ILE A 14 -5.75 6.14 -18.26
C ILE A 14 -5.05 7.39 -17.71
N GLY A 15 -3.92 7.77 -18.30
CA GLY A 15 -3.23 9.01 -17.93
C GLY A 15 -2.46 8.97 -16.59
N VAL A 16 -2.34 7.81 -15.93
CA VAL A 16 -1.60 7.69 -14.66
C VAL A 16 -0.08 7.60 -14.84
N GLY A 17 0.43 7.55 -16.08
CA GLY A 17 1.88 7.55 -16.33
C GLY A 17 2.54 6.17 -16.43
N LYS A 18 1.77 5.10 -16.69
CA LYS A 18 2.28 3.73 -16.86
C LYS A 18 3.42 3.63 -17.88
N THR A 19 3.17 3.97 -19.14
CA THR A 19 4.14 3.87 -20.24
C THR A 19 5.47 4.55 -19.93
N THR A 20 5.43 5.77 -19.37
CA THR A 20 6.65 6.51 -19.00
C THR A 20 7.39 5.88 -17.81
N THR A 21 6.66 5.25 -16.89
CA THR A 21 7.25 4.55 -15.74
C THR A 21 7.88 3.23 -16.18
N ILE A 22 7.23 2.49 -17.08
CA ILE A 22 7.77 1.27 -17.70
C ILE A 22 9.05 1.57 -18.47
N GLN A 23 9.06 2.64 -19.28
CA GLN A 23 10.28 3.08 -19.99
C GLN A 23 11.44 3.36 -19.02
N ALA A 24 11.18 4.10 -17.94
CA ALA A 24 12.19 4.36 -16.92
C ALA A 24 12.66 3.07 -16.21
N LEU A 25 11.76 2.11 -15.94
CA LEU A 25 12.12 0.81 -15.36
C LEU A 25 13.05 0.00 -16.27
N ILE A 26 12.78 -0.01 -17.59
CA ILE A 26 13.61 -0.73 -18.57
C ILE A 26 15.05 -0.21 -18.54
N GLU A 27 15.25 1.10 -18.37
CA GLU A 27 16.58 1.71 -18.25
C GLU A 27 17.34 1.19 -17.01
N TYR A 28 16.66 0.98 -15.88
CA TYR A 28 17.28 0.45 -14.66
C TYR A 28 17.66 -1.04 -14.75
N PHE A 29 16.86 -1.87 -15.43
CA PHE A 29 17.06 -3.32 -15.48
C PHE A 29 18.00 -3.81 -16.61
N ASN A 30 18.48 -2.91 -17.45
CA ASN A 30 19.15 -3.21 -18.73
C ASN A 30 18.24 -4.00 -19.70
N LYS A 31 17.89 -3.36 -20.82
CA LYS A 31 16.89 -3.81 -21.80
C LYS A 31 17.03 -5.26 -22.26
N GLU A 32 18.23 -5.81 -22.36
CA GLU A 32 18.46 -7.20 -22.80
C GLU A 32 17.87 -8.23 -21.83
N ASN A 33 17.83 -7.91 -20.54
CA ASN A 33 17.34 -8.78 -19.47
C ASN A 33 15.83 -8.69 -19.24
N VAL A 34 15.17 -7.70 -19.86
CA VAL A 34 13.75 -7.42 -19.67
C VAL A 34 12.92 -8.07 -20.78
N GLY A 35 11.88 -8.78 -20.38
CA GLY A 35 10.74 -9.13 -21.22
C GLY A 35 9.60 -8.16 -20.98
N ILE A 36 8.91 -7.74 -22.03
CA ILE A 36 7.77 -6.84 -21.93
C ILE A 36 6.54 -7.60 -22.41
N ILE A 37 5.48 -7.54 -21.61
CA ILE A 37 4.15 -8.06 -21.96
C ILE A 37 3.26 -6.84 -22.13
N GLU A 38 2.98 -6.52 -23.38
CA GLU A 38 2.15 -5.40 -23.80
C GLU A 38 0.67 -5.79 -23.73
N GLU A 39 -0.21 -4.79 -23.66
CA GLU A 39 -1.64 -5.03 -23.86
C GLU A 39 -1.91 -5.63 -25.24
N TYR A 40 -2.98 -6.42 -25.35
CA TYR A 40 -3.38 -7.06 -26.61
C TYR A 40 -3.57 -6.07 -27.77
N ILE A 41 -3.96 -4.83 -27.50
CA ILE A 41 -4.18 -3.79 -28.52
C ILE A 41 -2.86 -3.23 -29.09
N ASP A 42 -1.77 -3.34 -28.33
CA ASP A 42 -0.44 -2.91 -28.76
C ASP A 42 0.36 -4.11 -29.31
N TYR A 43 0.22 -5.29 -28.70
CA TYR A 43 0.82 -6.54 -29.19
C TYR A 43 0.24 -7.00 -30.53
N SER A 44 -1.09 -6.89 -30.71
CA SER A 44 -1.77 -7.27 -31.96
C SER A 44 -2.80 -6.21 -32.39
N PRO A 45 -2.35 -5.05 -32.89
CA PRO A 45 -3.22 -3.89 -33.12
C PRO A 45 -4.31 -4.12 -34.16
N ARG A 46 -4.00 -4.88 -35.21
CA ARG A 46 -4.97 -5.17 -36.28
C ARG A 46 -6.14 -6.00 -35.75
N ILE A 47 -5.85 -7.11 -35.08
CA ILE A 47 -6.88 -8.04 -34.60
C ILE A 47 -7.58 -7.44 -33.37
N GLY A 48 -6.82 -6.85 -32.43
CA GLY A 48 -7.38 -6.22 -31.23
C GLY A 48 -8.39 -5.11 -31.56
N LYS A 49 -8.05 -4.19 -32.46
CA LYS A 49 -8.98 -3.11 -32.86
C LYS A 49 -10.22 -3.64 -33.59
N MET A 50 -10.06 -4.65 -34.44
CA MET A 50 -11.17 -5.31 -35.13
C MET A 50 -12.13 -5.95 -34.11
N LEU A 51 -11.62 -6.78 -33.19
CA LEU A 51 -12.46 -7.45 -32.18
C LEU A 51 -13.16 -6.46 -31.23
N ILE A 52 -12.48 -5.39 -30.79
CA ILE A 52 -13.13 -4.34 -29.97
C ILE A 52 -14.30 -3.71 -30.74
N SER A 53 -14.08 -3.37 -32.02
CA SER A 53 -15.12 -2.80 -32.87
C SER A 53 -16.27 -3.78 -33.09
N ASP A 54 -15.97 -5.04 -33.37
CA ASP A 54 -16.98 -6.06 -33.67
C ASP A 54 -17.82 -6.39 -32.43
N VAL A 55 -17.22 -6.43 -31.23
CA VAL A 55 -17.95 -6.54 -29.97
C VAL A 55 -18.83 -5.32 -29.72
N GLY A 56 -18.31 -4.10 -29.94
CA GLY A 56 -19.09 -2.87 -29.80
C GLY A 56 -20.29 -2.78 -30.76
N ASN A 57 -20.19 -3.41 -31.93
CA ASN A 57 -21.25 -3.49 -32.94
C ASN A 57 -22.16 -4.72 -32.79
N GLY A 58 -21.92 -5.59 -31.81
CA GLY A 58 -22.66 -6.84 -31.62
C GLY A 58 -22.44 -7.90 -32.72
N ILE A 59 -21.37 -7.76 -33.51
CA ILE A 59 -20.96 -8.72 -34.55
C ILE A 59 -20.23 -9.90 -33.89
N GLU A 60 -19.39 -9.61 -32.89
CA GLU A 60 -18.63 -10.60 -32.15
C GLU A 60 -19.06 -10.64 -30.68
N ARG A 61 -18.82 -11.80 -30.05
CA ARG A 61 -19.11 -11.99 -28.63
C ARG A 61 -17.94 -11.53 -27.79
N ASN A 62 -18.23 -10.97 -26.63
CA ASN A 62 -17.20 -10.57 -25.68
C ASN A 62 -16.32 -11.75 -25.21
N TYR A 63 -16.88 -12.96 -25.16
CA TYR A 63 -16.12 -14.18 -24.90
C TYR A 63 -15.02 -14.45 -25.95
N THR A 64 -15.23 -14.09 -27.22
CA THR A 64 -14.20 -14.16 -28.28
C THR A 64 -13.05 -13.20 -27.97
N LEU A 65 -13.37 -11.96 -27.59
CA LEU A 65 -12.38 -10.95 -27.21
C LEU A 65 -11.58 -11.38 -25.98
N GLN A 66 -12.23 -11.87 -24.93
CA GLN A 66 -11.55 -12.33 -23.71
C GLN A 66 -10.58 -13.49 -23.99
N LYS A 67 -10.97 -14.47 -24.82
CA LYS A 67 -10.07 -15.56 -25.24
C LYS A 67 -8.86 -15.05 -25.99
N PHE A 68 -9.05 -14.09 -26.90
CA PHE A 68 -7.97 -13.46 -27.65
C PHE A 68 -6.99 -12.74 -26.73
N ILE A 69 -7.50 -11.96 -25.76
CA ILE A 69 -6.67 -11.26 -24.77
C ILE A 69 -5.78 -12.27 -24.01
N LEU A 70 -6.38 -13.34 -23.47
CA LEU A 70 -5.61 -14.35 -22.73
C LEU A 70 -4.60 -15.09 -23.62
N GLN A 71 -4.92 -15.34 -24.89
CA GLN A 71 -3.97 -15.90 -25.85
C GLN A 71 -2.77 -14.95 -26.06
N CYS A 72 -3.00 -13.64 -26.20
CA CYS A 72 -1.91 -12.66 -26.31
C CYS A 72 -1.00 -12.68 -25.08
N TYR A 73 -1.55 -12.84 -23.87
CA TYR A 73 -0.74 -12.99 -22.66
C TYR A 73 0.10 -14.27 -22.69
N GLU A 74 -0.50 -15.42 -22.98
CA GLU A 74 0.20 -16.71 -23.05
C GLU A 74 1.35 -16.71 -24.05
N GLU A 75 1.12 -16.19 -25.26
CA GLU A 75 2.14 -16.12 -26.31
C GLU A 75 3.32 -15.25 -25.88
N GLN A 76 3.05 -14.04 -25.39
CA GLN A 76 4.08 -13.11 -24.94
C GLN A 76 4.87 -13.66 -23.75
N LEU A 77 4.19 -14.24 -22.76
CA LEU A 77 4.82 -14.82 -21.57
C LEU A 77 5.73 -15.99 -21.95
N LYS A 78 5.28 -16.87 -22.84
CA LYS A 78 6.07 -17.98 -23.37
C LYS A 78 7.30 -17.50 -24.16
N ASN A 79 7.15 -16.45 -24.96
CA ASN A 79 8.24 -15.86 -25.74
C ASN A 79 9.29 -15.18 -24.85
N ASN A 80 8.89 -14.68 -23.68
CA ASN A 80 9.75 -13.99 -22.73
C ASN A 80 10.27 -14.89 -21.59
N LYS A 81 10.03 -16.21 -21.62
CA LYS A 81 10.41 -17.14 -20.54
C LYS A 81 11.90 -17.13 -20.14
N ASN A 82 12.78 -16.74 -21.05
CA ASN A 82 14.23 -16.71 -20.83
C ASN A 82 14.73 -15.37 -20.26
N LYS A 83 13.83 -14.39 -20.07
CA LYS A 83 14.17 -13.07 -19.55
C LYS A 83 14.34 -13.14 -18.04
N LYS A 84 15.20 -12.27 -17.50
CA LYS A 84 15.42 -12.21 -16.06
C LYS A 84 14.19 -11.60 -15.38
N VAL A 85 13.72 -10.48 -15.89
CA VAL A 85 12.53 -9.80 -15.36
C VAL A 85 11.50 -9.65 -16.47
N ILE A 86 10.24 -9.91 -16.13
CA ILE A 86 9.11 -9.66 -17.03
C ILE A 86 8.36 -8.44 -16.51
N ILE A 87 8.20 -7.40 -17.32
CA ILE A 87 7.35 -6.25 -17.00
C ILE A 87 6.04 -6.40 -17.77
N ILE A 88 4.92 -6.35 -17.06
CA ILE A 88 3.59 -6.54 -17.62
C ILE A 88 2.83 -5.21 -17.52
N GLU A 89 2.44 -4.64 -18.66
CA GLU A 89 1.79 -3.30 -18.74
C GLU A 89 0.37 -3.28 -18.17
N ARG A 90 -0.19 -4.46 -17.87
CA ARG A 90 -1.48 -4.67 -17.23
C ARG A 90 -1.62 -6.11 -16.76
N HIS A 91 -2.22 -6.34 -15.60
CA HIS A 91 -2.50 -7.70 -15.14
C HIS A 91 -3.54 -8.41 -16.05
N PRO A 92 -3.41 -9.70 -16.41
CA PRO A 92 -4.40 -10.38 -17.26
C PRO A 92 -5.81 -10.37 -16.66
N ARG A 93 -5.94 -10.57 -15.34
CA ARG A 93 -7.24 -10.45 -14.65
C ARG A 93 -7.82 -9.05 -14.76
N GLU A 94 -7.00 -8.02 -14.56
CA GLU A 94 -7.41 -6.60 -14.70
C GLU A 94 -7.86 -6.30 -16.13
N ALA A 95 -7.17 -6.84 -17.15
CA ALA A 95 -7.56 -6.67 -18.54
C ALA A 95 -8.97 -7.20 -18.83
N ILE A 96 -9.34 -8.34 -18.23
CA ILE A 96 -10.65 -8.96 -18.42
C ILE A 96 -11.71 -8.25 -17.57
N GLU A 97 -11.48 -8.09 -16.27
CA GLU A 97 -12.49 -7.57 -15.34
C GLU A 97 -12.76 -6.07 -15.53
N VAL A 98 -11.75 -5.26 -15.86
CA VAL A 98 -11.94 -3.80 -16.04
C VAL A 98 -12.38 -3.43 -17.46
N PHE A 99 -11.87 -4.12 -18.49
CA PHE A 99 -12.07 -3.67 -19.88
C PHE A 99 -13.00 -4.56 -20.71
N CYS A 100 -13.35 -5.75 -20.23
CA CYS A 100 -14.28 -6.65 -20.92
C CYS A 100 -15.64 -6.75 -20.22
N GLU A 101 -15.98 -5.86 -19.28
CA GLU A 101 -17.23 -5.93 -18.48
C GLU A 101 -18.52 -5.54 -19.24
N ILE A 102 -18.57 -5.73 -20.57
CA ILE A 102 -19.61 -5.14 -21.43
C ILE A 102 -20.66 -6.17 -21.89
N ASP A 103 -20.55 -7.44 -21.53
CA ASP A 103 -21.47 -8.47 -22.02
C ASP A 103 -21.97 -9.43 -20.93
N LYS A 104 -23.24 -9.26 -20.55
CA LYS A 104 -23.95 -10.15 -19.61
C LYS A 104 -24.38 -11.48 -20.24
N THR A 105 -24.11 -11.72 -21.54
CA THR A 105 -24.58 -12.90 -22.28
C THR A 105 -23.67 -14.12 -22.21
N MET A 106 -22.54 -14.04 -21.50
CA MET A 106 -21.71 -15.23 -21.27
C MET A 106 -22.51 -16.31 -20.54
N THR A 107 -22.36 -17.56 -20.98
CA THR A 107 -22.85 -18.73 -20.24
C THR A 107 -21.99 -18.95 -19.00
N GLU A 108 -22.51 -19.69 -18.02
CA GLU A 108 -21.77 -20.06 -16.82
C GLU A 108 -20.50 -20.86 -17.15
N LYS A 109 -20.59 -21.78 -18.13
CA LYS A 109 -19.46 -22.57 -18.63
C LYS A 109 -18.37 -21.69 -19.25
N GLU A 110 -18.74 -20.69 -20.04
CA GLU A 110 -17.77 -19.76 -20.64
C GLU A 110 -17.09 -18.88 -19.58
N ARG A 111 -17.83 -18.45 -18.55
CA ARG A 111 -17.24 -17.74 -17.41
C ARG A 111 -16.23 -18.60 -16.68
N GLU A 112 -16.61 -19.84 -16.35
CA GLU A 112 -15.72 -20.81 -15.70
C GLU A 112 -14.46 -21.08 -16.52
N GLU A 113 -14.58 -21.20 -17.85
CA GLU A 113 -13.44 -21.39 -18.74
C GLU A 113 -12.47 -20.20 -18.71
N ILE A 114 -12.98 -18.96 -18.80
CA ILE A 114 -12.15 -17.76 -18.70
C ILE A 114 -11.49 -17.66 -17.33
N THR A 115 -12.24 -17.85 -16.25
CA THR A 115 -11.72 -17.79 -14.88
C THR A 115 -10.63 -18.83 -14.66
N ASN A 116 -10.83 -20.07 -15.11
CA ASN A 116 -9.83 -21.13 -15.03
C ASN A 116 -8.60 -20.80 -15.86
N LYS A 117 -8.76 -20.22 -17.06
CA LYS A 117 -7.64 -19.84 -17.91
C LYS A 117 -6.81 -18.71 -17.29
N ILE A 118 -7.45 -17.70 -16.71
CA ILE A 118 -6.77 -16.64 -15.93
C ILE A 118 -5.99 -17.28 -14.77
N TYR A 119 -6.63 -18.15 -13.99
CA TYR A 119 -6.01 -18.83 -12.85
C TYR A 119 -4.77 -19.65 -13.27
N LEU A 120 -4.84 -20.36 -14.39
CA LEU A 120 -3.71 -21.14 -14.90
C LEU A 120 -2.54 -20.23 -15.30
N ILE A 121 -2.79 -19.12 -15.99
CA ILE A 121 -1.76 -18.14 -16.34
C ILE A 121 -1.14 -17.54 -15.07
N GLU A 122 -1.97 -17.11 -14.12
CA GLU A 122 -1.51 -16.55 -12.84
C GLU A 122 -0.63 -17.54 -12.08
N LYS A 123 -1.02 -18.82 -12.03
CA LYS A 123 -0.27 -19.85 -11.32
C LYS A 123 1.01 -20.24 -12.04
N GLU A 124 0.96 -20.43 -13.36
CA GLU A 124 2.12 -20.81 -14.17
C GLU A 124 3.19 -19.71 -14.13
N TYR A 125 2.77 -18.45 -14.21
CA TYR A 125 3.64 -17.28 -14.28
C TYR A 125 3.79 -16.53 -12.93
N GLN A 126 3.22 -17.06 -11.85
CA GLN A 126 3.24 -16.51 -10.48
C GLN A 126 2.72 -15.08 -10.38
N LEU A 127 1.71 -14.74 -11.18
CA LEU A 127 1.10 -13.41 -11.23
C LEU A 127 0.01 -13.22 -10.17
N GLU A 128 -0.22 -14.20 -9.29
CA GLU A 128 -1.23 -14.08 -8.24
C GLU A 128 -1.02 -12.81 -7.40
N TYR A 129 -2.12 -12.12 -7.06
CA TYR A 129 -2.06 -10.96 -6.17
C TYR A 129 -1.61 -11.39 -4.77
N ASN A 130 -0.63 -10.66 -4.23
CA ASN A 130 -0.13 -10.87 -2.88
C ASN A 130 -0.02 -9.51 -2.16
N LYS A 131 -0.60 -9.43 -0.95
CA LYS A 131 -0.60 -8.20 -0.14
C LYS A 131 0.82 -7.69 0.15
N TYR A 132 1.80 -8.57 0.28
CA TYR A 132 3.18 -8.21 0.62
C TYR A 132 3.96 -7.59 -0.54
N ASN A 133 3.46 -7.75 -1.78
CA ASN A 133 4.14 -7.32 -3.00
C ASN A 133 3.28 -6.37 -3.83
N THR A 134 2.22 -5.81 -3.23
CA THR A 134 1.32 -4.87 -3.90
C THR A 134 1.55 -3.45 -3.39
N TYR A 135 1.71 -2.51 -4.31
CA TYR A 135 2.05 -1.12 -4.01
C TYR A 135 1.11 -0.17 -4.76
N CYS A 136 0.37 0.67 -4.03
CA CYS A 136 -0.40 1.76 -4.60
C CYS A 136 0.43 3.05 -4.57
N ILE A 137 0.72 3.62 -5.74
CA ILE A 137 1.60 4.79 -5.88
C ILE A 137 0.87 5.94 -6.57
N SER A 138 0.74 7.06 -5.87
CA SER A 138 0.31 8.32 -6.50
C SER A 138 1.43 8.84 -7.40
N THR A 139 1.05 9.17 -8.62
CA THR A 139 1.94 9.79 -9.60
C THR A 139 1.79 11.31 -9.64
N ASP A 140 1.03 11.91 -8.72
CA ASP A 140 0.76 13.35 -8.70
C ASP A 140 1.99 14.18 -8.30
N TYR A 141 2.87 13.59 -7.48
CA TYR A 141 4.01 14.28 -6.86
C TYR A 141 5.37 13.63 -7.16
N ALA A 142 5.38 12.53 -7.92
CA ALA A 142 6.59 11.79 -8.25
C ALA A 142 6.77 11.68 -9.76
N THR A 143 7.98 11.92 -10.24
CA THR A 143 8.33 11.70 -11.64
C THR A 143 8.41 10.20 -11.94
N PRO A 144 8.18 9.76 -13.20
CA PRO A 144 8.34 8.36 -13.58
C PRO A 144 9.69 7.76 -13.18
N ASN A 145 10.78 8.53 -13.27
CA ASN A 145 12.12 8.09 -12.86
C ASN A 145 12.22 7.82 -11.34
N ILE A 146 11.60 8.66 -10.50
CA ILE A 146 11.59 8.45 -9.05
C ILE A 146 10.79 7.18 -8.73
N ILE A 147 9.63 7.00 -9.36
CA ILE A 147 8.78 5.82 -9.17
C ILE A 147 9.54 4.56 -9.60
N ALA A 148 10.12 4.56 -10.80
CA ALA A 148 10.89 3.45 -11.33
C ALA A 148 12.09 3.10 -10.44
N ARG A 149 12.85 4.11 -9.97
CA ARG A 149 13.97 3.91 -9.04
C ARG A 149 13.52 3.24 -7.75
N ASN A 150 12.39 3.69 -7.18
CA ASN A 150 11.87 3.12 -5.94
C ASN A 150 11.44 1.67 -6.15
N ILE A 151 10.70 1.36 -7.21
CA ILE A 151 10.33 -0.01 -7.58
C ILE A 151 11.59 -0.88 -7.74
N PHE A 152 12.58 -0.42 -8.51
CA PHE A 152 13.85 -1.12 -8.73
C PHE A 152 14.64 -1.34 -7.43
N THR A 153 14.67 -0.34 -6.56
CA THR A 153 15.37 -0.44 -5.27
C THR A 153 14.69 -1.44 -4.35
N GLU A 154 13.36 -1.43 -4.27
CA GLU A 154 12.60 -2.41 -3.49
C GLU A 154 12.68 -3.81 -4.11
N TRP A 155 12.79 -3.91 -5.43
CA TRP A 155 13.05 -5.16 -6.15
C TRP A 155 14.41 -5.76 -5.75
N ILE A 156 15.49 -4.98 -5.80
CA ILE A 156 16.86 -5.47 -5.51
C ILE A 156 17.07 -5.84 -4.04
N LYS A 157 16.46 -5.10 -3.10
CA LYS A 157 16.69 -5.30 -1.65
C LYS A 157 16.25 -6.67 -1.13
N ARG A 158 15.45 -7.41 -1.87
CA ARG A 158 14.96 -8.73 -1.46
C ARG A 158 15.95 -9.78 -1.96
N GLU A 159 16.80 -10.29 -1.07
CA GLU A 159 17.65 -11.45 -1.41
C GLU A 159 16.74 -12.67 -1.73
N ASN A 160 16.97 -13.35 -2.86
CA ASN A 160 16.14 -14.43 -3.45
C ASN A 160 14.89 -14.00 -4.23
N ILE A 161 15.06 -13.13 -5.23
CA ILE A 161 13.99 -12.69 -6.14
C ILE A 161 13.39 -13.83 -6.97
N GLU A 162 14.06 -14.98 -7.09
CA GLU A 162 13.54 -16.12 -7.87
C GLU A 162 12.09 -16.42 -7.48
N ASN A 163 11.16 -16.08 -8.40
CA ASN A 163 9.73 -16.39 -8.35
C ASN A 163 8.78 -15.40 -7.65
N GLU A 164 9.15 -14.13 -7.45
CA GLU A 164 8.21 -13.12 -6.93
C GLU A 164 7.65 -12.17 -8.00
N THR A 165 6.37 -11.81 -7.86
CA THR A 165 5.70 -10.77 -8.66
C THR A 165 5.44 -9.53 -7.82
N PHE A 166 5.82 -8.35 -8.34
CA PHE A 166 5.52 -7.05 -7.77
C PHE A 166 4.34 -6.43 -8.52
N HIS A 167 3.26 -6.16 -7.79
CA HIS A 167 2.08 -5.50 -8.31
C HIS A 167 2.14 -4.03 -7.96
N VAL A 168 2.21 -3.16 -8.96
CA VAL A 168 2.27 -1.72 -8.77
C VAL A 168 1.04 -1.09 -9.39
N PHE A 169 0.17 -0.55 -8.54
CA PHE A 169 -0.98 0.20 -8.96
C PHE A 169 -0.67 1.70 -9.00
N LEU A 170 -0.64 2.28 -10.20
CA LEU A 170 -0.45 3.72 -10.38
C LEU A 170 -1.78 4.45 -10.40
N TYR A 171 -1.88 5.51 -9.60
CA TYR A 171 -3.03 6.41 -9.62
C TYR A 171 -2.60 7.88 -9.73
N ALA A 172 -3.53 8.73 -10.14
CA ALA A 172 -3.34 10.17 -10.27
C ALA A 172 -4.68 10.85 -10.06
N ASN A 173 -4.67 12.09 -9.57
CA ASN A 173 -5.87 12.90 -9.54
C ASN A 173 -6.36 13.23 -10.96
N GLU A 174 -7.66 13.52 -11.09
CA GLU A 174 -8.29 13.77 -12.39
C GLU A 174 -7.62 14.92 -13.16
N GLU A 175 -7.17 15.96 -12.49
CA GLU A 175 -6.54 17.12 -13.12
C GLU A 175 -5.23 16.74 -13.82
N ASN A 176 -4.39 15.95 -13.16
CA ASN A 176 -3.14 15.46 -13.71
C ASN A 176 -3.36 14.43 -14.82
N GLN A 177 -4.34 13.55 -14.69
CA GLN A 177 -4.74 12.66 -15.79
C GLN A 177 -5.16 13.47 -17.01
N LYS A 178 -6.03 14.48 -16.84
CA LYS A 178 -6.48 15.38 -17.92
C LYS A 178 -5.30 16.05 -18.60
N LYS A 179 -4.39 16.67 -17.84
CA LYS A 179 -3.18 17.31 -18.39
C LYS A 179 -2.33 16.36 -19.22
N ARG A 180 -2.14 15.12 -18.76
CA ARG A 180 -1.33 14.10 -19.47
C ARG A 180 -2.00 13.59 -20.73
N ILE A 181 -3.32 13.39 -20.70
CA ILE A 181 -4.10 12.98 -21.87
C ILE A 181 -4.07 14.09 -22.94
N ILE A 182 -4.27 15.35 -22.54
CA ILE A 182 -4.15 16.53 -23.42
C ILE A 182 -2.78 16.61 -24.08
N LYS A 183 -1.71 16.37 -23.33
CA LYS A 183 -0.35 16.40 -23.88
C LYS A 183 -0.09 15.31 -24.92
N ARG A 184 -0.74 14.13 -24.79
CA ARG A 184 -0.54 12.96 -25.68
C ARG A 184 -1.37 13.05 -26.96
N ASN A 185 -2.62 13.51 -26.89
CA ASN A 185 -3.50 13.70 -28.05
C ASN A 185 -3.45 15.15 -28.54
N ARG A 186 -2.40 15.50 -29.28
CA ARG A 186 -2.19 16.83 -29.88
C ARG A 186 -3.30 17.22 -30.88
N GLY A 187 -4.48 17.61 -30.39
CA GLY A 187 -5.45 18.40 -31.16
C GLY A 187 -6.94 18.08 -30.99
N VAL A 188 -7.35 16.91 -30.46
CA VAL A 188 -8.80 16.62 -30.34
C VAL A 188 -9.09 15.89 -29.03
N ILE A 189 -9.68 16.61 -28.08
CA ILE A 189 -10.29 16.02 -26.90
C ILE A 189 -11.68 16.61 -26.73
N SER A 190 -12.69 15.75 -26.76
CA SER A 190 -14.08 16.09 -26.48
C SER A 190 -14.42 15.77 -25.01
N GLU A 191 -15.49 16.36 -24.48
CA GLU A 191 -16.04 16.01 -23.15
C GLU A 191 -16.32 14.51 -23.02
N MET A 192 -16.70 13.86 -24.12
CA MET A 192 -16.94 12.42 -24.22
C MET A 192 -15.70 11.59 -23.85
N ASN A 193 -14.48 12.07 -24.16
CA ASN A 193 -13.23 11.41 -23.76
C ASN A 193 -13.01 11.46 -22.25
N PHE A 194 -13.38 12.56 -21.58
CA PHE A 194 -13.20 12.69 -20.13
C PHE A 194 -14.27 11.92 -19.35
N TYR A 195 -15.50 11.88 -19.85
CA TYR A 195 -16.55 11.03 -19.29
C TYR A 195 -16.13 9.55 -19.32
N TYR A 196 -15.58 9.09 -20.44
CA TYR A 196 -15.02 7.74 -20.56
C TYR A 196 -13.88 7.48 -19.55
N VAL A 197 -12.94 8.42 -19.39
CA VAL A 197 -11.88 8.30 -18.38
C VAL A 197 -12.42 8.19 -16.96
N ASN A 198 -13.48 8.93 -16.63
CA ASN A 198 -14.12 8.86 -15.32
C ASN A 198 -14.86 7.53 -15.09
N GLN A 199 -15.49 6.97 -16.12
CA GLN A 199 -16.04 5.60 -16.05
C GLN A 199 -14.94 4.59 -15.77
N ILE A 200 -13.83 4.64 -16.51
CA ILE A 200 -12.68 3.76 -16.30
C ILE A 200 -12.11 3.94 -14.89
N ASN A 201 -11.92 5.17 -14.42
CA ASN A 201 -11.49 5.46 -13.03
C ASN A 201 -12.44 4.84 -11.99
N THR A 202 -13.74 4.80 -12.27
CA THR A 202 -14.74 4.20 -11.37
C THR A 202 -14.61 2.69 -11.35
N LEU A 203 -14.49 2.04 -12.51
CA LEU A 203 -14.19 0.60 -12.61
C LEU A 203 -12.88 0.25 -11.89
N TYR A 204 -11.84 1.07 -12.03
CA TYR A 204 -10.62 0.90 -11.25
C TYR A 204 -10.82 1.02 -9.75
N LYS A 205 -11.63 1.96 -9.27
CA LYS A 205 -11.93 2.05 -7.84
C LYS A 205 -12.64 0.79 -7.35
N HIS A 206 -13.57 0.23 -8.13
CA HIS A 206 -14.24 -1.03 -7.80
C HIS A 206 -13.27 -2.21 -7.83
N TYR A 207 -12.48 -2.36 -8.89
CA TYR A 207 -11.44 -3.38 -9.02
C TYR A 207 -10.43 -3.31 -7.88
N LEU A 208 -9.96 -2.09 -7.59
CA LEU A 208 -9.16 -1.81 -6.40
C LEU A 208 -9.86 -2.28 -5.16
N ASN A 209 -11.14 -1.97 -4.98
CA ASN A 209 -11.80 -2.35 -3.76
C ASN A 209 -11.96 -3.86 -3.60
N GLU A 210 -12.23 -4.57 -4.70
CA GLU A 210 -12.44 -6.02 -4.70
C GLU A 210 -11.13 -6.81 -4.53
N HIS A 211 -10.04 -6.36 -5.18
CA HIS A 211 -8.77 -7.09 -5.22
C HIS A 211 -7.69 -6.51 -4.30
N PHE A 212 -7.78 -5.23 -3.98
CA PHE A 212 -6.72 -4.47 -3.31
C PHE A 212 -7.16 -3.71 -2.05
N THR A 213 -8.46 -3.41 -1.84
CA THR A 213 -9.05 -3.16 -0.52
C THR A 213 -9.58 -4.46 0.06
N SER A 214 -8.66 -5.41 0.12
CA SER A 214 -8.40 -6.24 1.28
C SER A 214 -9.45 -7.29 1.70
N LYS A 215 -8.96 -8.53 1.78
CA LYS A 215 -9.26 -9.47 2.87
C LYS A 215 -8.83 -8.93 4.26
N GLU A 216 -8.86 -7.61 4.43
CA GLU A 216 -8.29 -6.85 5.55
C GLU A 216 -9.04 -5.51 5.71
N ASN A 217 -10.36 -5.50 5.52
CA ASN A 217 -11.21 -4.49 6.17
C ASN A 217 -11.41 -4.82 7.67
N ASN A 218 -10.47 -5.57 8.26
CA ASN A 218 -10.45 -5.86 9.68
C ASN A 218 -9.25 -5.29 10.46
N GLU A 219 -8.22 -4.70 9.87
CA GLU A 219 -7.04 -4.27 10.68
C GLU A 219 -6.40 -2.91 10.28
N GLU A 220 -7.18 -1.83 10.25
CA GLU A 220 -6.71 -0.52 10.76
C GLU A 220 -7.53 -0.05 11.98
N THR A 221 -8.35 -0.95 12.53
CA THR A 221 -9.17 -0.68 13.70
C THR A 221 -8.35 -0.97 14.96
N LEU A 222 -8.16 0.04 15.80
CA LEU A 222 -7.71 -0.16 17.17
C LEU A 222 -8.87 -0.74 17.98
N PHE A 223 -8.86 -2.04 18.25
CA PHE A 223 -9.89 -2.64 19.10
C PHE A 223 -9.59 -2.34 20.57
N ILE A 224 -10.62 -1.92 21.31
CA ILE A 224 -10.50 -1.51 22.70
C ILE A 224 -11.49 -2.31 23.54
N LYS A 225 -11.00 -2.87 24.64
CA LYS A 225 -11.82 -3.55 25.65
C LYS A 225 -11.75 -2.78 26.95
N LYS A 226 -12.90 -2.33 27.47
CA LYS A 226 -12.98 -1.86 28.86
C LYS A 226 -12.81 -3.06 29.79
N LEU A 227 -11.80 -3.00 30.66
CA LEU A 227 -11.58 -3.95 31.75
C LEU A 227 -12.27 -3.49 33.04
N HIS A 228 -12.51 -2.18 33.16
CA HIS A 228 -13.21 -1.58 34.29
C HIS A 228 -14.44 -0.78 33.82
N LYS A 229 -15.50 -0.76 34.63
CA LYS A 229 -16.77 -0.07 34.31
C LYS A 229 -16.60 1.44 34.13
N ASP A 230 -15.66 2.02 34.88
CA ASP A 230 -15.39 3.46 34.86
C ASP A 230 -14.32 3.85 33.83
N ALA A 231 -13.81 2.90 33.06
CA ALA A 231 -12.84 3.18 32.01
C ALA A 231 -13.46 4.08 30.93
N ILE A 232 -12.71 5.08 30.49
CA ILE A 232 -13.12 6.00 29.42
C ILE A 232 -12.48 5.51 28.12
N ILE A 233 -13.28 5.43 27.05
CA ILE A 233 -12.75 5.06 25.73
C ILE A 233 -11.83 6.20 25.27
N PRO A 234 -10.59 5.91 24.84
CA PRO A 234 -9.69 6.93 24.32
C PRO A 234 -10.31 7.76 23.20
N THR A 235 -10.06 9.06 23.18
CA THR A 235 -10.62 9.98 22.19
C THR A 235 -9.52 10.78 21.50
N ARG A 236 -9.80 11.34 20.32
CA ARG A 236 -8.89 12.29 19.66
C ARG A 236 -9.29 13.71 20.01
N GLY A 237 -8.30 14.56 20.30
CA GLY A 237 -8.55 15.98 20.56
C GLY A 237 -9.07 16.74 19.33
N THR A 238 -8.63 16.34 18.14
CA THR A 238 -9.07 16.85 16.82
C THR A 238 -9.03 15.73 15.79
N GLU A 239 -9.67 15.91 14.64
CA GLU A 239 -9.67 14.90 13.56
C GLU A 239 -8.25 14.48 13.10
N GLN A 240 -7.31 15.42 13.09
CA GLN A 240 -5.93 15.19 12.67
C GLN A 240 -4.97 14.89 13.84
N SER A 241 -5.47 14.83 15.08
CA SER A 241 -4.63 14.49 16.24
C SER A 241 -4.08 13.09 16.08
N VAL A 242 -2.76 12.93 16.23
CA VAL A 242 -2.07 11.64 16.05
C VAL A 242 -2.32 10.65 17.19
N GLY A 243 -2.57 11.17 18.40
CA GLY A 243 -2.76 10.36 19.60
C GLY A 243 -4.22 10.27 20.05
N PHE A 244 -4.54 9.16 20.71
CA PHE A 244 -5.78 8.97 21.46
C PHE A 244 -5.53 9.28 22.94
N ASP A 245 -6.23 10.26 23.49
CA ASP A 245 -6.16 10.66 24.89
C ASP A 245 -6.48 9.47 25.81
N LEU A 246 -5.59 9.20 26.77
CA LEU A 246 -5.75 8.18 27.81
C LEU A 246 -6.17 8.83 29.12
N TYR A 247 -7.09 8.19 29.84
CA TYR A 247 -7.72 8.74 31.02
C TYR A 247 -7.44 7.88 32.26
N SER A 248 -7.25 8.54 33.40
CA SER A 248 -7.12 7.85 34.69
C SER A 248 -8.47 7.27 35.15
N ILE A 249 -8.48 6.07 35.72
CA ILE A 249 -9.66 5.52 36.41
C ILE A 249 -9.69 5.79 37.92
N ASP A 250 -8.59 6.30 38.48
CA ASP A 250 -8.40 6.54 39.92
C ASP A 250 -7.88 7.96 40.20
N ASP A 251 -8.07 8.43 41.43
CA ASP A 251 -7.40 9.63 41.94
C ASP A 251 -5.96 9.28 42.33
N ASN A 252 -4.99 10.05 41.84
CA ASN A 252 -3.57 9.83 42.06
C ASN A 252 -2.88 11.13 42.52
N ILE A 253 -1.93 11.00 43.44
CA ILE A 253 -1.08 12.09 43.93
C ILE A 253 0.36 11.72 43.58
N ILE A 254 1.03 12.59 42.82
CA ILE A 254 2.42 12.40 42.42
C ILE A 254 3.24 13.51 43.06
N TYR A 255 4.08 13.13 44.02
CA TYR A 255 4.95 14.07 44.72
C TYR A 255 6.04 14.63 43.79
N PRO A 256 6.63 15.78 44.14
CA PRO A 256 7.80 16.31 43.45
C PRO A 256 8.90 15.26 43.28
N HIS A 257 9.47 15.15 42.07
CA HIS A 257 10.55 14.22 41.72
C HIS A 257 10.23 12.74 41.89
N ASP A 258 8.94 12.38 41.96
CA ASP A 258 8.48 11.00 42.11
C ASP A 258 7.80 10.48 40.83
N ARG A 259 7.44 9.19 40.84
CA ARG A 259 6.70 8.52 39.76
C ARG A 259 5.47 7.79 40.27
N CYS A 260 4.45 7.68 39.42
CA CYS A 260 3.26 6.89 39.70
C CYS A 260 2.87 6.05 38.48
N LEU A 261 2.31 4.86 38.72
CA LEU A 261 1.71 4.02 37.69
C LEU A 261 0.20 4.24 37.72
N ILE A 262 -0.32 4.93 36.72
CA ILE A 262 -1.75 5.26 36.60
C ILE A 262 -2.46 4.20 35.77
N SER A 263 -3.52 3.63 36.32
CA SER A 263 -4.43 2.69 35.65
C SER A 263 -5.37 3.42 34.69
N THR A 264 -5.67 2.79 33.55
CA THR A 264 -6.62 3.30 32.54
C THR A 264 -7.89 2.46 32.42
N GLY A 265 -7.86 1.24 32.95
CA GLY A 265 -8.96 0.29 32.89
C GLY A 265 -9.29 -0.19 31.47
N ILE A 266 -8.40 -0.01 30.49
CA ILE A 266 -8.59 -0.51 29.12
C ILE A 266 -7.48 -1.47 28.70
N ALA A 267 -7.83 -2.43 27.86
CA ALA A 267 -6.89 -3.19 27.03
C ALA A 267 -7.12 -2.83 25.57
N VAL A 268 -6.07 -3.00 24.76
CA VAL A 268 -6.16 -2.75 23.32
C VAL A 268 -5.59 -3.94 22.54
N GLN A 269 -6.06 -4.09 21.31
CA GLN A 269 -5.39 -4.89 20.29
C GLN A 269 -4.84 -3.91 19.26
N ILE A 270 -3.51 -3.79 19.26
CA ILE A 270 -2.78 -2.94 18.32
C ILE A 270 -2.86 -3.56 16.91
N PRO A 271 -3.06 -2.76 15.85
CA PRO A 271 -3.02 -3.25 14.48
C PRO A 271 -1.68 -3.90 14.13
N HIS A 272 -1.69 -4.86 13.20
CA HIS A 272 -0.49 -5.55 12.76
C HIS A 272 0.58 -4.58 12.24
N PHE A 273 1.86 -4.90 12.47
CA PHE A 273 3.02 -4.06 12.12
C PHE A 273 3.02 -2.67 12.78
N CYS A 274 2.33 -2.53 13.91
CA CYS A 274 2.36 -1.31 14.71
C CYS A 274 2.71 -1.65 16.18
N TYR A 275 3.15 -0.64 16.91
CA TYR A 275 3.13 -0.66 18.39
C TYR A 275 2.36 0.55 18.90
N GLY A 276 1.88 0.48 20.14
CA GLY A 276 1.28 1.62 20.81
C GLY A 276 2.32 2.40 21.60
N ARG A 277 2.60 3.65 21.24
CA ARG A 277 3.43 4.54 22.05
C ARG A 277 2.59 5.39 22.98
N ILE A 278 2.77 5.26 24.29
CA ILE A 278 2.24 6.19 25.28
C ILE A 278 3.15 7.43 25.31
N ALA A 279 2.60 8.59 24.98
CA ALA A 279 3.31 9.84 24.83
C ALA A 279 2.80 10.91 25.82
N PRO A 280 3.66 11.83 26.26
CA PRO A 280 3.24 12.96 27.08
C PRO A 280 2.33 13.92 26.30
N GLY A 281 1.37 14.52 27.00
CA GLY A 281 0.63 15.68 26.50
C GLY A 281 1.43 16.96 26.73
N SER A 282 1.62 17.79 25.70
CA SER A 282 2.43 19.01 25.79
C SER A 282 1.98 19.96 26.91
N SER A 283 0.67 20.04 27.18
CA SER A 283 0.12 20.86 28.25
C SER A 283 0.53 20.39 29.65
N LEU A 284 0.62 19.07 29.87
CA LEU A 284 1.01 18.52 31.17
C LEU A 284 2.51 18.68 31.40
N ALA A 285 3.31 18.47 30.35
CA ALA A 285 4.75 18.67 30.38
C ALA A 285 5.11 20.12 30.76
N ILE A 286 4.54 21.12 30.08
CA ILE A 286 4.92 22.51 30.32
C ILE A 286 4.32 23.11 31.59
N LYS A 287 3.07 22.76 31.94
CA LYS A 287 2.37 23.39 33.08
C LYS A 287 2.71 22.75 34.42
N TYR A 288 2.96 21.43 34.42
CA TYR A 288 3.09 20.64 35.63
C TYR A 288 4.41 19.86 35.71
N GLY A 289 5.29 19.98 34.72
CA GLY A 289 6.56 19.25 34.69
C GLY A 289 6.37 17.73 34.58
N ILE A 290 5.29 17.30 33.91
CA ILE A 290 4.92 15.89 33.82
C ILE A 290 5.47 15.24 32.56
N ASP A 291 6.17 14.13 32.71
CA ASP A 291 6.65 13.30 31.60
C ASP A 291 6.16 11.85 31.73
N ILE A 292 6.25 11.09 30.65
CA ILE A 292 5.79 9.71 30.57
C ILE A 292 6.98 8.75 30.43
N GLY A 293 7.02 7.78 31.35
CA GLY A 293 8.01 6.71 31.35
C GLY A 293 7.58 5.48 30.55
N GLY A 294 8.56 4.78 30.01
CA GLY A 294 8.31 3.56 29.22
C GLY A 294 7.43 3.88 28.02
N GLY A 295 6.27 3.23 27.93
CA GLY A 295 5.25 3.58 26.95
C GLY A 295 5.32 2.82 25.63
N VAL A 296 6.08 1.73 25.53
CA VAL A 296 5.97 0.79 24.41
C VAL A 296 4.93 -0.26 24.78
N ILE A 297 3.81 -0.26 24.06
CA ILE A 297 2.76 -1.29 24.13
C ILE A 297 2.93 -2.20 22.91
N ASP A 298 3.41 -3.41 23.14
CA ASP A 298 3.66 -4.38 22.09
C ASP A 298 2.38 -4.84 21.39
N GLU A 299 2.54 -5.28 20.14
CA GLU A 299 1.43 -5.71 19.29
C GLU A 299 0.63 -6.88 19.91
N ASP A 300 1.30 -7.77 20.64
CA ASP A 300 0.74 -8.96 21.28
C ASP A 300 0.30 -8.72 22.73
N TYR A 301 0.48 -7.51 23.27
CA TYR A 301 0.02 -7.18 24.62
C TYR A 301 -1.50 -7.10 24.68
N ARG A 302 -2.12 -7.83 25.62
CA ARG A 302 -3.58 -7.84 25.86
C ARG A 302 -3.96 -7.48 27.29
N GLY A 303 -2.98 -7.08 28.10
CA GLY A 303 -3.21 -6.62 29.46
C GLY A 303 -3.75 -5.18 29.51
N GLU A 304 -3.91 -4.67 30.73
CA GLU A 304 -4.32 -3.29 30.94
C GLU A 304 -3.22 -2.31 30.53
N ILE A 305 -3.56 -1.29 29.73
CA ILE A 305 -2.68 -0.16 29.49
C ILE A 305 -2.52 0.60 30.82
N LYS A 306 -1.28 0.77 31.25
CA LYS A 306 -0.94 1.63 32.40
C LYS A 306 0.05 2.69 31.98
N VAL A 307 -0.08 3.87 32.58
CA VAL A 307 0.71 5.05 32.24
C VAL A 307 1.68 5.31 33.38
N ILE A 308 2.99 5.21 33.12
CA ILE A 308 4.02 5.60 34.08
C ILE A 308 4.21 7.11 33.95
N VAL A 309 3.88 7.84 35.01
CA VAL A 309 3.98 9.31 35.05
C VAL A 309 5.14 9.71 35.95
N PHE A 310 6.04 10.55 35.43
CA PHE A 310 7.10 11.21 36.19
C PHE A 310 6.73 12.66 36.47
N ASN A 311 6.95 13.12 37.70
CA ASN A 311 6.82 14.53 38.06
C ASN A 311 8.20 15.14 38.27
N HIS A 312 8.67 15.93 37.30
CA HIS A 312 9.95 16.64 37.39
C HIS A 312 9.84 18.01 38.06
N SER A 313 8.66 18.40 38.52
CA SER A 313 8.44 19.70 39.17
C SER A 313 8.74 19.65 40.67
N ASN A 314 8.77 20.84 41.28
CA ASN A 314 8.88 21.00 42.73
C ASN A 314 7.51 21.06 43.43
N THR A 315 6.41 20.76 42.73
CA THR A 315 5.05 20.83 43.27
C THR A 315 4.34 19.50 43.14
N ILE A 316 3.36 19.25 44.02
CA ILE A 316 2.54 18.03 43.95
C ILE A 316 1.63 18.13 42.72
N TYR A 317 1.63 17.10 41.89
CA TYR A 317 0.65 16.94 40.82
C TYR A 317 -0.48 16.02 41.29
N ARG A 318 -1.73 16.48 41.12
CA ARG A 318 -2.94 15.74 41.49
C ARG A 318 -3.69 15.39 40.22
N CYS A 319 -3.68 14.11 39.86
CA CYS A 319 -4.48 13.57 38.79
C CYS A 319 -5.79 13.05 39.38
N LYS A 320 -6.92 13.56 38.93
CA LYS A 320 -8.23 13.03 39.33
C LYS A 320 -8.67 11.91 38.41
N LYS A 321 -9.57 11.08 38.88
CA LYS A 321 -10.31 10.15 38.04
C LYS A 321 -10.96 10.89 36.87
N GLY A 322 -10.77 10.36 35.67
CA GLY A 322 -11.27 10.93 34.42
C GLY A 322 -10.37 12.01 33.81
N ASP A 323 -9.31 12.43 34.50
CA ASP A 323 -8.34 13.34 33.90
C ASP A 323 -7.58 12.63 32.77
N ARG A 324 -7.29 13.38 31.71
CA ARG A 324 -6.37 12.94 30.67
C ARG A 324 -4.94 12.96 31.20
N VAL A 325 -4.26 11.82 31.14
CA VAL A 325 -2.91 11.63 31.71
C VAL A 325 -1.82 11.48 30.65
N ALA A 326 -2.16 10.94 29.49
CA ALA A 326 -1.24 10.72 28.37
C ALA A 326 -2.02 10.59 27.07
N GLN A 327 -1.34 10.28 25.98
CA GLN A 327 -1.96 9.90 24.71
C GLN A 327 -1.30 8.65 24.13
N LEU A 328 -2.09 7.76 23.52
CA LEU A 328 -1.63 6.59 22.79
C LEU A 328 -1.49 6.91 21.31
N ILE A 329 -0.29 6.78 20.75
CA ILE A 329 0.00 6.96 19.33
C ILE A 329 0.26 5.58 18.74
N ILE A 330 -0.42 5.25 17.64
CA ILE A 330 -0.18 3.99 16.92
C ILE A 330 0.94 4.25 15.90
N GLU A 331 2.11 3.69 16.16
CA GLU A 331 3.30 3.92 15.33
C GLU A 331 3.62 2.69 14.48
N LYS A 332 3.72 2.91 13.16
CA LYS A 332 4.11 1.86 12.22
C LYS A 332 5.56 1.48 12.43
N ILE A 333 5.83 0.17 12.47
CA ILE A 333 7.16 -0.40 12.64
C ILE A 333 7.52 -1.31 11.48
N LYS A 334 8.82 -1.57 11.34
CA LYS A 334 9.33 -2.70 10.57
C LYS A 334 9.86 -3.74 11.54
N GLN A 335 9.43 -4.98 11.37
CA GLN A 335 10.02 -6.11 12.07
C GLN A 335 11.23 -6.59 11.28
N CYS A 336 12.43 -6.33 11.80
CA CYS A 336 13.68 -6.74 11.17
C CYS A 336 14.17 -8.06 11.76
N LYS A 337 14.76 -8.92 10.92
CA LYS A 337 15.61 -10.02 11.42
C LYS A 337 16.96 -9.45 11.85
N ILE A 338 17.52 -9.99 12.91
CA ILE A 338 18.86 -9.64 13.39
C ILE A 338 19.85 -10.60 12.73
N GLU A 339 20.91 -10.06 12.14
CA GLU A 339 22.03 -10.80 11.57
C GLU A 339 23.34 -10.18 12.06
N GLU A 340 24.26 -11.02 12.56
CA GLU A 340 25.58 -10.60 13.01
C GLU A 340 26.55 -10.54 11.82
N VAL A 341 27.24 -9.42 11.64
CA VAL A 341 28.20 -9.19 10.55
C VAL A 341 29.55 -8.77 11.09
N LYS A 342 30.63 -9.03 10.32
CA LYS A 342 31.98 -8.62 10.70
C LYS A 342 32.20 -7.11 10.60
N GLU A 343 31.55 -6.46 9.65
CA GLU A 343 31.68 -5.04 9.36
C GLU A 343 30.33 -4.47 8.91
N ILE A 344 30.06 -3.20 9.24
CA ILE A 344 28.91 -2.43 8.75
C ILE A 344 29.41 -1.33 7.81
N SER A 345 28.60 -0.94 6.81
CA SER A 345 28.99 0.06 5.82
C SER A 345 29.28 1.43 6.43
N GLU A 346 30.35 2.09 5.97
CA GLU A 346 30.66 3.46 6.37
C GLU A 346 29.61 4.47 5.87
N THR A 347 29.41 5.54 6.64
CA THR A 347 28.58 6.68 6.24
C THR A 347 29.32 7.98 6.50
N ILE A 348 28.88 9.08 5.88
CA ILE A 348 29.43 10.43 6.13
C ILE A 348 29.40 10.79 7.62
N ARG A 349 28.40 10.30 8.36
CA ARG A 349 28.31 10.51 9.82
C ARG A 349 29.32 9.65 10.58
N GLY A 350 29.53 8.41 10.16
CA GLY A 350 30.41 7.45 10.84
C GLY A 350 30.04 7.31 12.31
N GLU A 351 31.06 7.35 13.18
CA GLU A 351 30.92 7.20 14.64
C GLU A 351 30.48 8.49 15.38
N LYS A 352 30.21 9.57 14.66
CA LYS A 352 29.92 10.89 15.27
C LYS A 352 28.50 10.94 15.86
N GLY A 353 28.40 11.12 17.19
CA GLY A 353 27.15 11.23 17.96
C GLY A 353 27.20 12.30 19.06
N PHE A 354 26.16 12.39 19.91
CA PHE A 354 26.14 13.24 21.12
C PHE A 354 26.49 14.71 20.91
N GLY A 355 25.77 15.39 20.01
CA GLY A 355 26.03 16.80 19.71
C GLY A 355 27.17 17.03 18.70
N SER A 356 27.70 15.98 18.05
CA SER A 356 28.78 16.10 17.06
C SER A 356 28.51 17.03 15.86
N THR A 357 27.27 17.48 15.66
CA THR A 357 26.85 18.41 14.59
C THR A 357 26.56 19.82 15.10
N GLY A 358 26.77 20.13 16.39
CA GLY A 358 26.46 21.42 17.00
C GLY A 358 27.28 21.74 18.27
N LYS A 359 27.17 22.96 18.78
CA LYS A 359 27.62 23.35 20.13
C LYS A 359 26.47 23.25 21.11
#